data_AF-A0A550GT95-F1
#
_entry.id   AF-A0A550GT95-F1
#
_cell.length_a   1.000
_cell.length_b   1.000
_cell.length_c   1.000
_cell.angle_alpha   90.00
_cell.angle_beta   90.00
_cell.angle_gamma   90.00
#
_symmetry.space_group_name_H-M   'P 1'
#
loop_
_entity.id
_entity.type
_entity.pdbx_description
1 polymer ?
#
loop_
_entity_poly.entity_id
_entity_poly.type
_entity_poly.pdbx_seq_one_letter_code
_entity_poly.pdbx_strand_id
1 'polypeptide(L)'
;KLAMVTISWIGNPTHTGLGSVFLETAKNNRNIIAYFLAFLIMFPFLGLMGIWIIITSTILGFLMEKVGKIVFGGVSGDMIGATNEIGRAIILIFIAGVSIL
;
A
#
# COMPACT_ATOMS: atom_id res chain seq x y z
N LYS A 1 -2.51 -3.38 -4.41
CA LYS A 1 -1.12 -3.04 -4.81
C LYS A 1 -0.70 -1.64 -4.36
N LEU A 2 -1.56 -0.62 -4.39
CA LEU A 2 -1.21 0.73 -3.93
C LEU A 2 -0.74 0.76 -2.46
N ALA A 3 -1.24 -0.15 -1.61
CA ALA A 3 -0.74 -0.34 -0.25
C ALA A 3 0.78 -0.65 -0.19
N MET A 4 1.31 -1.44 -1.14
CA MET A 4 2.76 -1.69 -1.24
C MET A 4 3.52 -0.40 -1.57
N VAL A 5 3.01 0.39 -2.52
CA VAL A 5 3.60 1.69 -2.85
C VAL A 5 3.64 2.58 -1.61
N THR A 6 2.57 2.59 -0.82
CA THR A 6 2.50 3.36 0.42
C THR A 6 3.56 2.90 1.41
N ILE A 7 3.56 1.63 1.82
CA ILE A 7 4.50 1.10 2.83
C ILE A 7 5.96 1.22 2.39
N SER A 8 6.25 1.04 1.10
CA SER A 8 7.60 1.19 0.56
C SER A 8 8.04 2.65 0.50
N TRP A 9 7.11 3.59 0.34
CA TRP A 9 7.43 5.02 0.35
C TRP A 9 7.73 5.52 1.77
N ILE A 10 6.91 5.17 2.74
CA ILE A 10 7.01 5.74 4.10
C ILE A 10 7.89 4.91 5.04
N GLY A 11 8.04 3.61 4.74
CA GLY A 11 8.70 2.64 5.60
C GLY A 11 10.18 2.91 5.77
N ASN A 12 10.69 2.63 6.97
CA ASN A 12 12.12 2.59 7.25
C ASN A 12 12.58 1.13 7.30
N PRO A 13 13.74 0.79 6.74
CA PRO A 13 14.24 -0.59 6.72
C PRO A 13 14.48 -1.14 8.13
N THR A 14 14.23 -2.43 8.32
CA THR A 14 14.54 -3.15 9.59
C THR A 14 16.04 -3.25 9.86
N HIS A 15 16.86 -3.43 8.81
CA HIS A 15 18.31 -3.54 8.90
C HIS A 15 18.95 -3.10 7.58
N THR A 16 20.25 -2.79 7.63
CA THR A 16 21.04 -2.47 6.43
C THR A 16 21.22 -3.73 5.57
N GLY A 17 20.76 -3.69 4.32
CA GLY A 17 20.79 -4.83 3.40
C GLY A 17 20.06 -4.55 2.08
N LEU A 18 19.76 -5.59 1.30
CA LEU A 18 19.04 -5.43 0.02
C LEU A 18 17.69 -4.71 0.18
N GLY A 19 16.98 -4.98 1.28
CA GLY A 19 15.71 -4.32 1.60
C GLY A 19 15.86 -2.82 1.88
N SER A 20 16.98 -2.38 2.45
CA SER A 20 17.22 -0.95 2.71
C SER A 20 17.50 -0.17 1.43
N VAL A 21 18.27 -0.74 0.50
CA VAL A 21 18.52 -0.12 -0.82
C VAL A 21 17.23 0.04 -1.61
N PHE A 22 16.36 -0.98 -1.57
CA PHE A 22 15.05 -0.91 -2.21
C PHE A 22 14.17 0.19 -1.61
N LEU A 23 14.03 0.23 -0.28
CA LEU A 23 13.21 1.23 0.41
C LEU A 23 13.73 2.65 0.22
N GLU A 24 15.05 2.83 0.21
CA GLU A 24 15.68 4.13 -0.03
C GLU A 24 15.42 4.62 -1.47
N THR A 25 15.51 3.73 -2.46
CA THR A 25 15.15 4.05 -3.85
C THR A 25 13.64 4.31 -3.99
N ALA A 26 12.82 3.58 -3.22
CA ALA A 26 11.37 3.71 -3.22
C ALA A 26 10.89 5.03 -2.58
N LYS A 27 11.71 5.76 -1.82
CA LYS A 27 11.38 7.07 -1.23
C LYS A 27 11.32 8.24 -2.22
N ASN A 28 11.13 7.95 -3.50
CA ASN A 28 11.13 8.94 -4.57
C ASN A 28 9.74 9.55 -4.80
N ASN A 29 9.70 10.83 -5.22
CA ASN A 29 8.51 11.54 -5.68
C ASN A 29 7.77 10.85 -6.84
N ARG A 30 8.39 9.87 -7.51
CA ARG A 30 7.73 8.98 -8.48
C ARG A 30 6.48 8.29 -7.91
N ASN A 31 6.37 8.13 -6.60
CA ASN A 31 5.17 7.55 -6.00
C ASN A 31 3.93 8.43 -6.20
N ILE A 32 4.09 9.75 -6.29
CA ILE A 32 2.99 10.68 -6.65
C ILE A 32 2.40 10.30 -8.01
N ILE A 33 3.25 9.92 -8.98
CA ILE A 33 2.82 9.47 -10.30
C ILE A 33 2.03 8.15 -10.18
N ALA A 34 2.44 7.24 -9.30
CA ALA A 34 1.70 6.00 -9.06
C ALA A 34 0.29 6.27 -8.49
N TYR A 35 0.15 7.24 -7.58
CA TYR A 35 -1.16 7.67 -7.07
C TYR A 35 -2.01 8.35 -8.14
N PHE A 36 -1.40 9.22 -8.95
CA PHE A 36 -2.08 9.88 -10.06
C PHE A 36 -2.59 8.85 -11.08
N LEU A 37 -1.76 7.88 -11.46
CA LEU A 37 -2.14 6.79 -12.35
C LEU A 37 -3.24 5.91 -11.74
N ALA A 38 -3.15 5.61 -10.44
CA ALA A 38 -4.20 4.87 -9.75
C ALA A 38 -5.53 5.62 -9.80
N PHE A 39 -5.55 6.93 -9.54
CA PHE A 39 -6.75 7.75 -9.65
C PHE A 39 -7.29 7.79 -11.08
N LEU A 40 -6.42 8.05 -12.06
CA LEU A 40 -6.76 8.14 -13.49
C LEU A 40 -7.37 6.83 -14.03
N ILE A 41 -6.95 5.67 -13.52
CA ILE A 41 -7.50 4.37 -13.90
C ILE A 41 -8.77 4.04 -13.10
N MET A 42 -8.76 4.24 -11.78
CA MET A 42 -9.86 3.76 -10.94
C MET A 42 -11.12 4.62 -11.07
N PHE A 43 -10.99 5.94 -11.24
CA PHE A 43 -12.14 6.84 -11.27
C PHE A 43 -13.02 6.62 -12.51
N PRO A 44 -12.52 6.50 -13.75
CA PRO A 44 -13.37 6.26 -14.92
C PRO A 44 -14.07 4.89 -14.90
N PHE A 45 -13.44 3.88 -14.30
CA PHE A 45 -13.98 2.51 -14.30
C PHE A 45 -14.92 2.21 -13.14
N LEU A 46 -14.69 2.82 -11.97
CA LEU A 46 -15.40 2.49 -10.73
C LEU A 46 -16.01 3.72 -10.04
N GLY A 47 -15.87 4.92 -10.62
CA GLY A 47 -16.41 6.17 -10.06
C GLY A 47 -15.93 6.45 -8.63
N LEU A 48 -16.87 6.85 -7.76
CA LEU A 48 -16.61 7.12 -6.34
C LEU A 48 -16.09 5.88 -5.59
N MET A 49 -16.52 4.67 -5.98
CA MET A 49 -16.03 3.43 -5.38
C MET A 49 -14.53 3.23 -5.64
N GLY A 50 -14.05 3.63 -6.81
CA GLY A 50 -12.63 3.62 -7.13
C GLY A 50 -11.80 4.52 -6.20
N ILE A 51 -12.34 5.68 -5.82
CA ILE A 51 -11.71 6.60 -4.86
C ILE A 51 -11.63 5.94 -3.47
N TRP A 52 -12.71 5.30 -3.00
CA TRP A 52 -12.71 4.59 -1.73
C TRP A 52 -11.68 3.45 -1.70
N ILE A 53 -11.51 2.70 -2.79
CA ILE A 53 -10.50 1.64 -2.89
C ILE A 53 -9.08 2.22 -2.76
N ILE A 54 -8.80 3.38 -3.37
CA ILE A 54 -7.52 4.09 -3.26
C ILE A 54 -7.28 4.51 -1.80
N ILE A 55 -8.27 5.12 -1.15
CA ILE A 55 -8.18 5.56 0.25
C ILE A 55 -7.91 4.36 1.16
N THR A 56 -8.72 3.30 1.06
CA THR A 56 -8.57 2.08 1.86
C THR A 56 -7.20 1.44 1.67
N SER A 57 -6.72 1.35 0.43
CA SER A 57 -5.38 0.83 0.13
C SER A 57 -4.27 1.65 0.78
N THR A 58 -4.43 2.97 0.80
CA THR A 58 -3.46 3.90 1.37
C THR A 58 -3.41 3.77 2.89
N ILE A 59 -4.58 3.80 3.54
CA ILE A 59 -4.69 3.61 4.99
C ILE A 59 -4.08 2.27 5.41
N LEU A 60 -4.33 1.21 4.65
CA LEU A 60 -3.73 -0.10 4.92
C LEU A 60 -2.20 -0.07 4.85
N GLY A 61 -1.62 0.60 3.86
CA GLY A 61 -0.17 0.71 3.76
C GLY A 61 0.45 1.43 4.95
N PHE A 62 -0.19 2.49 5.46
CA PHE A 62 0.20 3.17 6.70
C PHE A 62 0.08 2.26 7.93
N LEU A 63 -1.00 1.49 8.03
CA LEU A 63 -1.19 0.53 9.12
C LEU A 63 -0.09 -0.54 9.10
N MET A 64 0.22 -1.08 7.93
CA MET A 64 1.25 -2.11 7.77
C MET A 64 2.66 -1.57 8.04
N GLU A 65 2.95 -0.30 7.73
CA GLU A 65 4.20 0.33 8.17
C GLU A 65 4.29 0.38 9.70
N LYS A 66 3.22 0.81 10.37
CA LYS A 66 3.19 0.87 11.85
C LYS A 66 3.39 -0.52 12.46
N VAL A 67 2.73 -1.54 11.91
CA VAL A 67 2.91 -2.93 12.34
C VAL A 67 4.37 -3.35 12.14
N GLY A 68 4.96 -3.06 10.97
CA GLY A 68 6.38 -3.29 10.71
C GLY A 68 7.28 -2.66 11.74
N LYS A 69 7.08 -1.37 12.01
CA LYS A 69 7.85 -0.62 12.99
C LYS A 69 7.73 -1.16 14.41
N ILE A 70 6.51 -1.46 14.86
CA ILE A 70 6.23 -1.88 16.24
C ILE A 70 6.69 -3.33 16.49
N VAL A 71 6.42 -4.23 15.55
CA VAL A 71 6.63 -5.67 15.75
C VAL A 71 8.01 -6.12 15.29
N PHE A 72 8.53 -5.54 14.21
CA PHE A 72 9.77 -6.01 13.56
C PHE A 72 10.89 -4.96 13.55
N GLY A 73 10.65 -3.77 14.11
CA GLY A 73 11.63 -2.67 14.12
C GLY A 73 11.76 -1.93 12.79
N GLY A 74 10.88 -2.18 11.81
CA GLY A 74 10.93 -1.56 10.49
C GLY A 74 10.20 -2.38 9.40
N VAL A 75 10.43 -2.03 8.14
CA VAL A 75 9.84 -2.67 6.96
C VAL A 75 10.89 -3.54 6.27
N SER A 76 10.53 -4.80 6.00
CA SER A 76 11.30 -5.76 5.21
C SER A 76 10.59 -6.09 3.88
N GLY A 77 11.25 -6.87 3.01
CA GLY A 77 10.60 -7.41 1.80
C GLY A 77 9.38 -8.26 2.13
N ASP A 78 9.43 -9.08 3.18
CA ASP A 78 8.31 -9.90 3.63
C ASP A 78 7.12 -9.05 4.10
N MET A 79 7.39 -7.91 4.76
CA MET A 79 6.34 -6.97 5.17
C MET A 79 5.65 -6.33 3.96
N ILE A 80 6.40 -5.98 2.92
CA ILE A 80 5.85 -5.47 1.66
C ILE A 80 5.00 -6.56 0.98
N GLY A 81 5.50 -7.80 0.94
CA GLY A 81 4.77 -8.96 0.42
C GLY A 81 3.47 -9.24 1.17
N ALA A 82 3.51 -9.26 2.51
CA ALA A 82 2.34 -9.42 3.36
C ALA A 82 1.32 -8.29 3.15
N THR A 83 1.80 -7.04 3.01
CA THR A 83 0.95 -5.88 2.69
C THR A 83 0.20 -6.06 1.37
N ASN A 84 0.81 -6.71 0.38
CA ASN A 84 0.14 -7.01 -0.89
C ASN A 84 -1.02 -7.99 -0.71
N GLU A 85 -0.79 -9.09 0.00
CA GLU A 85 -1.80 -10.15 0.15
C GLU A 85 -2.95 -9.70 1.05
N ILE A 86 -2.64 -9.04 2.18
CA ILE A 86 -3.64 -8.42 3.06
C ILE A 86 -4.42 -7.34 2.29
N GLY A 87 -3.74 -6.53 1.47
CA GLY A 87 -4.40 -5.51 0.66
C GLY A 87 -5.36 -6.08 -0.37
N ARG A 88 -5.03 -7.22 -0.99
CA ARG A 88 -5.98 -7.92 -1.87
C ARG A 88 -7.18 -8.41 -1.08
N ALA A 89 -6.97 -9.08 0.05
CA ALA A 89 -8.06 -9.60 0.88
C ALA A 89 -9.01 -8.49 1.35
N ILE A 90 -8.49 -7.39 1.90
CA ILE A 90 -9.30 -6.27 2.40
C ILE A 90 -10.11 -5.61 1.29
N ILE A 91 -9.51 -5.38 0.12
CA ILE A 91 -10.24 -4.78 -1.01
C ILE A 91 -11.34 -5.71 -1.49
N LEU A 92 -11.09 -7.02 -1.59
CA LEU A 92 -12.12 -7.99 -1.98
C LEU A 92 -13.28 -8.02 -0.98
N ILE A 93 -12.99 -8.01 0.33
CA ILE A 93 -14.01 -7.94 1.39
C ILE A 93 -14.79 -6.62 1.28
N PHE A 94 -14.11 -5.50 1.06
CA PHE A 94 -14.73 -4.19 0.91
C PHE A 94 -15.70 -4.17 -0.28
N ILE A 95 -15.26 -4.65 -1.45
CA ILE A 95 -16.09 -4.73 -2.66
C ILE A 95 -17.27 -5.68 -2.43
N ALA A 96 -17.03 -6.87 -1.87
CA ALA A 96 -18.09 -7.83 -1.58
C ALA A 96 -19.14 -7.26 -0.62
N GLY A 97 -18.70 -6.60 0.46
CA GLY A 97 -19.60 -5.97 1.43
C GLY A 97 -20.45 -4.85 0.82
N VAL A 98 -19.86 -4.00 -0.02
CA VAL A 98 -20.60 -2.94 -0.73
C VAL A 98 -21.61 -3.51 -1.72
N SER A 99 -21.28 -4.60 -2.42
CA SER A 99 -22.19 -5.22 -3.40
C SER A 99 -23.38 -5.96 -2.79
N ILE A 100 -23.36 -6.24 -1.49
CA ILE A 100 -24.45 -6.93 -0.77
C ILE A 100 -25.45 -5.92 -0.15
N LEU A 101 -25.07 -4.63 -0.08
CA LEU A 101 -25.90 -3.50 0.38
C LEU A 101 -26.73 -2.91 -0.77
#